data_AF-A0A2V6Z1P7-F1
#
_entry.id   AF-A0A2V6Z1P7-F1
#
_cell.length_a   1.000
_cell.length_b   1.000
_cell.length_c   1.000
_cell.angle_alpha   90.00
_cell.angle_beta   90.00
_cell.angle_gamma   90.00
#
_symmetry.space_group_name_H-M   'P 1'
#
loop_
_entity.id
_entity.type
_entity.pdbx_description
1 polymer ?
#
loop_
_entity_poly.entity_id
_entity_poly.type
_entity_poly.pdbx_seq_one_letter_code
_entity_poly.pdbx_strand_id
1 'polypeptide(L)'
;MLKYYKNLRTIFSQLPESYVDHLPRLRMIEETVANLPFEKFCRDQGVFGDAAEVIDRLQAARDEFGLSQIISWFDQGSMLPRAEVERTMRRFADEVMPKLAERVSRSSREA
;
A
#
# COMPACT_ATOMS: atom_id res chain seq x y z
N MET A 1 0.05 -8.23 -8.88
CA MET A 1 -1.00 -8.60 -7.89
C MET A 1 -1.24 -10.11 -7.73
N LEU A 2 -1.70 -10.85 -8.75
CA LEU A 2 -2.00 -12.29 -8.58
C LEU A 2 -0.79 -13.12 -8.09
N LYS A 3 0.39 -12.87 -8.65
CA LYS A 3 1.63 -13.55 -8.26
C LYS A 3 1.97 -13.33 -6.77
N TYR A 4 1.82 -12.10 -6.28
CA TYR A 4 2.02 -11.76 -4.87
C TYR A 4 1.11 -12.58 -3.95
N TYR A 5 -0.19 -12.61 -4.23
CA TYR A 5 -1.13 -13.38 -3.41
C TYR A 5 -0.94 -14.90 -3.54
N LYS A 6 -0.50 -15.41 -4.70
CA LYS A 6 -0.09 -16.81 -4.84
C LYS A 6 1.12 -17.14 -3.96
N ASN A 7 2.13 -16.28 -3.93
CA ASN A 7 3.30 -16.47 -3.07
C ASN A 7 2.91 -16.44 -1.59
N LEU A 8 2.06 -15.48 -1.18
CA LEU A 8 1.55 -15.44 0.19
C LEU A 8 0.77 -16.71 0.53
N ARG A 9 -0.12 -17.19 -0.35
CA ARG A 9 -0.86 -18.43 -0.13
C ARG A 9 0.10 -19.60 0.13
N THR A 10 1.17 -19.73 -0.67
CA THR A 10 2.18 -20.77 -0.49
C THR A 10 2.86 -20.66 0.88
N ILE A 11 3.31 -19.47 1.26
CA ILE A 11 3.97 -19.25 2.57
C ILE A 11 3.01 -19.59 3.71
N PHE A 12 1.79 -19.05 3.67
CA PHE A 12 0.80 -19.22 4.74
C PHE A 12 0.27 -20.66 4.82
N SER A 13 0.19 -21.40 3.70
CA SER A 13 -0.20 -22.83 3.70
C SER A 13 0.83 -23.75 4.35
N GLN A 14 2.06 -23.28 4.54
CA GLN A 14 3.16 -24.05 5.13
C GLN A 14 3.37 -23.72 6.62
N LEU A 15 2.63 -22.76 7.17
CA LEU A 15 2.74 -22.41 8.58
C LEU A 15 2.12 -23.52 9.44
N PRO A 16 2.75 -23.90 10.56
CA PRO A 16 2.17 -24.90 11.47
C PRO A 16 0.82 -24.45 12.02
N GLU A 17 -0.10 -25.39 12.23
CA GLU A 17 -1.45 -25.11 12.79
C GLU A 17 -1.37 -24.41 14.17
N SER A 18 -0.27 -24.60 14.90
CA SER A 18 -0.02 -23.91 16.17
C SER A 18 0.04 -22.39 16.05
N TYR A 19 0.20 -21.83 14.85
CA TYR A 19 0.14 -20.39 14.58
C TYR A 19 -1.29 -19.94 14.23
N VAL A 20 -2.29 -20.35 15.00
CA VAL A 20 -3.75 -20.21 14.71
C VAL A 20 -4.16 -18.82 14.16
N ASP A 21 -3.48 -17.75 14.54
CA ASP A 21 -3.68 -16.38 14.07
C ASP A 21 -3.55 -16.18 12.54
N HIS A 22 -2.91 -17.10 11.82
CA HIS A 22 -2.74 -16.99 10.37
C HIS A 22 -3.94 -17.50 9.56
N LEU A 23 -4.86 -18.27 10.15
CA LEU A 23 -5.99 -18.90 9.44
C LEU A 23 -6.98 -17.86 8.85
N PRO A 24 -7.37 -16.78 9.57
CA PRO A 24 -8.17 -15.71 8.97
C PRO A 24 -7.46 -15.00 7.82
N ARG A 25 -6.14 -14.80 7.94
CA ARG A 25 -5.33 -14.16 6.90
C ARG A 25 -5.23 -15.04 5.66
N LEU A 26 -5.06 -16.35 5.82
CA LEU A 26 -5.02 -17.32 4.74
C LEU A 26 -6.36 -17.33 3.97
N ARG A 27 -7.50 -17.38 4.67
CA ARG A 27 -8.84 -17.29 4.03
C ARG A 27 -8.99 -16.04 3.17
N MET A 28 -8.62 -14.88 3.71
CA MET A 28 -8.68 -13.61 2.99
C MET A 28 -7.77 -13.61 1.73
N ILE A 29 -6.58 -14.23 1.82
CA ILE A 29 -5.68 -14.41 0.66
C ILE A 29 -6.34 -15.30 -0.39
N GLU A 30 -6.95 -16.42 0.00
CA GLU A 30 -7.62 -17.35 -0.92
C GLU A 30 -8.81 -16.72 -1.64
N GLU A 31 -9.66 -15.98 -0.91
CA GLU A 31 -10.74 -15.19 -1.50
C GLU A 31 -10.24 -14.14 -2.49
N THR A 32 -9.11 -13.48 -2.16
CA THR A 32 -8.49 -12.49 -3.04
C THR A 32 -7.91 -13.12 -4.31
N VAL A 33 -7.33 -14.33 -4.21
CA VAL A 33 -6.86 -15.09 -5.39
C VAL A 33 -8.03 -15.52 -6.27
N ALA A 34 -9.13 -15.97 -5.67
CA ALA A 34 -10.30 -16.47 -6.39
C ALA A 34 -11.06 -15.36 -7.12
N ASN A 35 -11.21 -14.19 -6.50
CA ASN A 35 -12.06 -13.11 -7.02
C ASN A 35 -11.28 -11.94 -7.63
N LEU A 36 -9.96 -11.91 -7.44
CA LEU A 36 -8.98 -10.98 -8.02
C LEU A 36 -9.51 -9.55 -8.28
N PRO A 37 -10.11 -8.88 -7.29
CA PRO A 37 -10.84 -7.64 -7.55
C PRO A 37 -9.84 -6.49 -7.62
N PHE A 38 -9.25 -6.28 -8.80
CA PHE A 38 -8.30 -5.19 -9.06
C PHE A 38 -8.87 -3.83 -8.62
N GLU A 39 -10.15 -3.59 -8.90
CA GLU A 39 -10.85 -2.37 -8.50
C GLU A 39 -10.93 -2.22 -6.97
N LYS A 40 -11.28 -3.29 -6.25
CA LYS A 40 -11.28 -3.31 -4.78
C LYS A 40 -9.89 -3.03 -4.23
N PHE A 41 -8.86 -3.60 -4.85
CA PHE A 41 -7.48 -3.33 -4.47
C PHE A 41 -7.12 -1.85 -4.68
N CYS A 42 -7.42 -1.26 -5.83
CA CYS A 42 -7.18 0.17 -6.11
C CYS A 42 -8.00 1.12 -5.23
N ARG A 43 -9.17 0.67 -4.76
CA ARG A 43 -9.98 1.44 -3.80
C ARG A 43 -9.41 1.37 -2.40
N ASP A 44 -9.12 0.16 -1.91
CA ASP A 44 -8.86 -0.10 -0.48
C ASP A 44 -7.37 -0.05 -0.12
N GLN A 45 -6.45 -0.29 -1.06
CA GLN A 45 -5.02 -0.49 -0.77
C GLN A 45 -4.08 0.25 -1.73
N GLY A 46 -4.47 0.39 -3.00
CA GLY A 46 -3.65 1.00 -4.03
C GLY A 46 -3.82 2.51 -4.10
N VAL A 47 -2.71 3.23 -4.13
CA VAL A 47 -2.68 4.66 -4.46
C VAL A 47 -1.91 4.81 -5.77
N PHE A 48 -2.65 5.12 -6.84
CA PHE A 48 -2.14 5.26 -8.19
C PHE A 48 -2.66 6.56 -8.79
N GLY A 49 -1.88 7.13 -9.71
CA GLY A 49 -2.21 8.38 -10.38
C GLY A 49 -0.98 9.21 -10.67
N ASP A 50 -1.20 10.45 -11.07
CA ASP A 50 -0.15 11.46 -11.06
C ASP A 50 0.20 11.92 -9.63
N ALA A 51 1.18 12.82 -9.50
CA ALA A 51 1.62 13.29 -8.19
C ALA A 51 0.51 14.01 -7.40
N ALA A 52 -0.36 14.77 -8.06
CA ALA A 52 -1.45 15.50 -7.40
C ALA A 52 -2.50 14.52 -6.86
N GLU A 53 -2.91 13.55 -7.67
CA GLU A 53 -3.85 12.50 -7.28
C GLU A 53 -3.32 11.68 -6.08
N VAL A 54 -2.03 11.35 -6.11
CA VAL A 54 -1.38 10.62 -5.01
C VAL A 54 -1.31 11.46 -3.74
N ILE A 55 -0.96 12.75 -3.84
CA ILE A 55 -0.94 13.67 -2.69
C ILE A 55 -2.32 13.76 -2.05
N ASP A 56 -3.36 13.98 -2.85
CA ASP A 56 -4.73 14.17 -2.35
C ASP A 56 -5.23 12.90 -1.64
N ARG A 57 -5.01 11.72 -2.21
CA ARG A 57 -5.41 10.45 -1.59
C ARG A 57 -4.65 10.15 -0.31
N LEU A 58 -3.33 10.39 -0.27
CA LEU A 58 -2.54 10.18 0.93
C LEU A 58 -2.90 11.18 2.02
N GLN A 59 -3.18 12.44 1.67
CA GLN A 59 -3.63 13.44 2.62
C GLN A 59 -5.00 13.07 3.21
N ALA A 60 -5.96 12.67 2.37
CA ALA A 60 -7.28 12.22 2.84
C ALA A 60 -7.16 11.06 3.83
N ALA A 61 -6.31 10.06 3.53
CA ALA A 61 -6.07 8.95 4.45
C ALA A 61 -5.43 9.40 5.78
N ARG A 62 -4.53 10.39 5.75
CA ARG A 62 -3.95 10.93 6.99
C ARG A 62 -4.97 11.66 7.85
N ASP A 63 -5.82 12.46 7.22
CA ASP A 63 -6.81 13.28 7.92
C ASP A 63 -7.95 12.40 8.46
N GLU A 64 -8.40 11.40 7.68
CA GLU A 64 -9.45 10.47 8.08
C GLU A 64 -9.03 9.56 9.24
N PHE A 65 -7.81 9.02 9.19
CA PHE A 65 -7.34 8.03 10.16
C PHE A 65 -6.36 8.57 11.21
N GLY A 66 -6.03 9.87 11.18
CA GLY A 66 -5.08 10.50 12.11
C GLY A 66 -3.65 9.94 11.98
N LEU A 67 -3.22 9.60 10.77
CA LEU A 67 -1.94 8.90 10.57
C LEU A 67 -0.74 9.82 10.79
N SER A 68 0.16 9.39 11.69
CA SER A 68 1.42 10.06 11.94
C SER A 68 2.50 9.72 10.90
N GLN A 69 2.41 8.55 10.25
CA GLN A 69 3.40 8.03 9.31
C GLN A 69 2.71 7.25 8.18
N ILE A 70 3.32 7.24 7.00
CA ILE A 70 2.91 6.42 5.85
C ILE A 70 4.11 5.58 5.43
N ILE A 71 3.88 4.27 5.28
CA ILE A 71 4.85 3.32 4.71
C ILE A 71 4.28 2.83 3.38
N SER A 72 5.03 3.00 2.30
CA SER A 72 4.59 2.68 0.95
C SER A 72 5.41 1.56 0.34
N TRP A 73 4.75 0.63 -0.37
CA TRP A 73 5.40 -0.35 -1.22
C TRP A 73 5.25 0.05 -2.68
N PHE A 74 6.36 0.31 -3.36
CA PHE A 74 6.36 0.75 -4.76
C PHE A 74 6.34 -0.41 -5.77
N ASP A 75 6.59 -1.64 -5.33
CA ASP A 75 6.54 -2.85 -6.16
C ASP A 75 5.92 -4.01 -5.39
N GLN A 76 4.59 -4.00 -5.29
CA GLN A 76 3.86 -5.07 -4.62
C GLN A 76 3.90 -6.36 -5.45
N GLY A 77 4.76 -7.27 -4.99
CA GLY A 77 4.99 -8.57 -5.63
C GLY A 77 6.36 -8.73 -6.28
N SER A 78 7.20 -7.68 -6.24
CA SER A 78 8.57 -7.72 -6.77
C SER A 78 8.63 -8.10 -8.25
N MET A 79 7.71 -7.54 -9.05
CA MET A 79 7.53 -7.90 -10.46
C MET A 79 7.88 -6.76 -11.43
N LEU A 80 8.13 -5.54 -10.92
CA LEU A 80 8.47 -4.41 -11.77
C LEU A 80 9.99 -4.40 -12.06
N PRO A 81 10.42 -3.94 -13.25
CA PRO A 81 11.83 -3.71 -13.51
C PRO A 81 12.42 -2.73 -12.51
N ARG A 82 13.64 -2.98 -12.03
CA ARG A 82 14.29 -2.13 -11.03
C ARG A 82 14.28 -0.64 -11.38
N ALA A 83 14.58 -0.31 -12.64
CA ALA A 83 14.62 1.08 -13.11
C ALA A 83 13.25 1.78 -13.02
N GLU A 84 12.15 1.05 -13.19
CA GLU A 84 10.79 1.57 -13.05
C GLU A 84 10.46 1.89 -11.59
N VAL A 85 10.87 1.01 -10.67
CA VAL A 85 10.70 1.21 -9.23
C VAL A 85 11.52 2.41 -8.77
N GLU A 86 12.80 2.49 -9.15
CA GLU A 86 13.68 3.60 -8.78
C GLU A 86 13.17 4.95 -9.31
N ARG A 87 12.66 4.98 -10.55
CA ARG A 87 12.05 6.19 -11.11
C ARG A 87 10.83 6.62 -10.31
N THR A 88 9.94 5.69 -9.98
CA THR A 88 8.74 5.96 -9.18
C THR A 88 9.10 6.46 -7.78
N MET A 89 10.06 5.83 -7.12
CA MET A 89 10.54 6.25 -5.80
C MET A 89 11.13 7.66 -5.83
N ARG A 90 11.92 7.99 -6.87
CA ARG A 90 12.49 9.33 -7.03
C ARG A 90 11.40 10.38 -7.20
N ARG A 91 10.45 10.15 -8.10
CA ARG A 91 9.31 11.06 -8.31
C ARG A 91 8.47 11.22 -7.03
N PHE A 92 8.24 10.14 -6.28
CA PHE A 92 7.53 10.22 -5.01
C PHE A 92 8.28 11.08 -3.99
N ALA A 93 9.60 10.90 -3.88
CA ALA A 93 10.43 11.69 -2.98
C ALA A 93 10.48 13.17 -3.36
N ASP A 94 10.57 13.48 -4.66
CA ASP A 94 10.75 14.84 -5.16
C ASP A 94 9.42 15.61 -5.26
N GLU A 95 8.34 14.94 -5.67
CA GLU A 95 7.06 15.58 -6.02
C GLU A 95 5.99 15.43 -4.91
N VAL A 96 5.96 14.30 -4.20
CA VAL A 96 4.87 13.95 -3.25
C VAL A 96 5.24 14.24 -1.79
N MET A 97 6.38 13.72 -1.32
CA MET A 97 6.78 13.83 0.09
C MET A 97 6.82 15.28 0.63
N PRO A 98 7.34 16.29 -0.11
CA PRO A 98 7.40 17.66 0.40
C PRO A 98 6.02 18.23 0.71
N LYS A 99 5.01 17.92 -0.12
CA LYS A 99 3.64 18.42 0.04
C LYS A 99 2.90 17.79 1.20
N LEU A 100 3.20 16.52 1.50
CA LEU A 100 2.68 15.86 2.69
C LEU A 100 3.32 16.42 3.98
N ALA A 101 4.60 16.79 3.94
CA ALA A 101 5.32 17.35 5.09
C ALA A 101 4.92 18.80 5.42
N GLU A 102 4.81 19.66 4.39
CA GLU A 102 4.40 21.06 4.52
C GLU A 102 3.06 21.20 5.27
N ARG A 103 2.08 20.35 4.96
CA ARG A 103 0.74 20.39 5.57
C ARG A 103 0.70 19.96 7.03
N VAL A 104 1.60 19.08 7.48
CA VAL A 104 1.72 18.71 8.91
C VAL A 104 2.11 19.91 9.74
N SER A 105 3.08 20.68 9.23
CA SER A 105 3.66 21.82 9.94
C SER A 105 2.68 22.98 10.12
N ARG A 106 1.56 23.01 9.37
CA ARG A 106 0.47 23.97 9.51
C ARG A 106 -0.58 23.51 10.51
N SER A 107 -1.02 22.25 10.42
CA SER A 107 -2.00 21.68 11.36
C SER A 107 -1.52 21.71 12.82
N SER A 108 -0.23 21.48 13.07
CA SER A 108 0.35 21.56 14.43
C SER A 108 0.56 22.98 14.98
N ARG A 109 0.34 24.03 14.18
CA ARG A 109 0.44 25.44 14.64
C ARG A 109 -0.92 26.07 14.95
N GLU A 110 -2.01 25.41 14.57
CA GLU A 110 -3.39 25.89 14.76
C GLU A 110 -4.13 25.17 15.91
N ALA A 111 -3.45 24.22 16.58
CA ALA A 111 -3.92 23.49 17.76
C ALA A 111 -3.14 23.93 19.01
#